data_AF-A0A2K4HU86-F1
#
_entry.id   AF-A0A2K4HU86-F1
#
_cell.length_a   1.000
_cell.length_b   1.000
_cell.length_c   1.000
_cell.angle_alpha   90.00
_cell.angle_beta   90.00
_cell.angle_gamma   90.00
#
_symmetry.space_group_name_H-M   'P 1'
#
loop_
_entity.id
_entity.type
_entity.pdbx_description
1 polymer ?
#
loop_
_entity_poly.entity_id
_entity_poly.type
_entity_poly.pdbx_seq_one_letter_code
_entity_poly.pdbx_strand_id
1 'polypeptide(L)'
;MTTHHAVYPDLEGKTVLISGGASGIGEFMVRAFAAQGAKVGFVDRAQSQGERLAALLSSRGHTVEFVNCDITDEIAYKAAITRFEHSLG
;
A
#
# COMPACT_ATOMS: atom_id res chain seq x y z
N MET A 1 16.47 -11.33 15.51
CA MET A 1 17.14 -10.06 15.14
C MET A 1 16.06 -9.00 15.00
N THR A 2 16.02 -8.02 15.89
CA THR A 2 15.16 -6.83 15.75
C THR A 2 15.85 -5.87 14.77
N THR A 3 15.41 -5.87 13.50
CA THR A 3 15.87 -4.88 12.53
C THR A 3 15.37 -3.51 12.95
N HIS A 4 16.28 -2.64 13.40
CA HIS A 4 15.99 -1.25 13.65
C HIS A 4 15.96 -0.53 12.31
N HIS A 5 14.75 -0.22 11.82
CA HIS A 5 14.56 0.64 10.66
C HIS A 5 14.53 2.11 11.11
N ALA A 6 14.98 3.01 10.25
CA ALA A 6 14.79 4.44 10.48
C ALA A 6 13.28 4.74 10.58
N VAL A 7 12.91 5.58 11.52
CA VAL A 7 11.55 6.11 11.65
C VAL A 7 11.56 7.55 11.16
N TYR A 8 10.66 7.88 10.25
CA TYR A 8 10.50 9.21 9.65
C TYR A 8 9.14 9.77 10.07
N PRO A 9 9.06 10.56 11.16
CA PRO A 9 7.80 11.07 11.69
C PRO A 9 6.95 11.86 10.67
N ASP A 10 7.61 12.53 9.72
CA ASP A 10 6.92 13.32 8.68
C ASP A 10 6.06 12.48 7.71
N LEU A 11 6.25 11.15 7.69
CA LEU A 11 5.44 10.20 6.91
C LEU A 11 4.16 9.76 7.63
N GLU A 12 4.04 10.02 8.94
CA GLU A 12 2.86 9.64 9.69
C GLU A 12 1.61 10.32 9.11
N GLY A 13 0.58 9.52 8.83
CA GLY A 13 -0.68 9.99 8.26
C GLY A 13 -0.61 10.44 6.79
N LYS A 14 0.56 10.42 6.14
CA LYS A 14 0.69 10.73 4.70
C LYS A 14 0.12 9.60 3.85
N THR A 15 -0.53 9.97 2.76
CA THR A 15 -1.04 9.02 1.76
C THR A 15 0.08 8.67 0.78
N VAL A 16 0.32 7.37 0.61
CA VAL A 16 1.35 6.83 -0.28
C VAL A 16 0.71 5.83 -1.23
N LEU A 17 0.95 6.02 -2.53
CA LEU A 17 0.53 5.08 -3.58
C LEU A 17 1.73 4.25 -4.05
N ILE A 18 1.57 2.93 -4.11
CA ILE A 18 2.59 2.00 -4.62
C ILE A 18 1.99 1.15 -5.75
N SER A 19 2.62 1.18 -6.92
CA SER A 19 2.33 0.23 -8.00
C SER A 19 3.18 -1.04 -7.86
N GLY A 20 2.60 -2.20 -8.20
CA GLY A 20 3.27 -3.49 -8.05
C GLY A 20 3.51 -3.91 -6.58
N GLY A 21 2.59 -3.55 -5.69
CA GLY A 21 2.79 -3.66 -4.23
C GLY A 21 2.55 -5.05 -3.64
N ALA A 22 2.15 -6.06 -4.42
CA ALA A 22 1.71 -7.34 -3.86
C ALA A 22 2.86 -8.35 -3.63
N SER A 23 4.07 -8.10 -4.14
CA SER A 23 5.21 -9.00 -3.95
C SER A 23 6.56 -8.29 -4.06
N GLY A 24 7.64 -9.00 -3.72
CA GLY A 24 9.02 -8.56 -3.94
C GLY A 24 9.32 -7.20 -3.29
N ILE A 25 9.89 -6.28 -4.08
CA ILE A 25 10.25 -4.94 -3.60
C ILE A 25 9.00 -4.13 -3.26
N GLY A 26 7.94 -4.22 -4.06
CA GLY A 26 6.72 -3.46 -3.81
C GLY A 26 6.05 -3.86 -2.48
N GLU A 27 5.98 -5.15 -2.18
CA GLU A 27 5.50 -5.62 -0.87
C GLU A 27 6.38 -5.09 0.27
N PHE A 28 7.71 -5.12 0.12
CA PHE A 28 8.61 -4.56 1.12
C PHE A 28 8.33 -3.07 1.36
N MET A 29 8.13 -2.29 0.28
CA MET A 29 7.81 -0.86 0.39
C MET A 29 6.46 -0.63 1.06
N VAL A 30 5.42 -1.41 0.72
CA VAL A 30 4.10 -1.34 1.38
C VAL A 30 4.25 -1.56 2.89
N ARG A 31 4.98 -2.61 3.29
CA ARG A 31 5.25 -2.90 4.71
C ARG A 31 6.04 -1.80 5.39
N ALA A 32 7.07 -1.27 4.71
CA ALA A 32 7.93 -0.23 5.24
C ALA A 32 7.13 1.05 5.50
N PHE A 33 6.37 1.55 4.52
CA PHE A 33 5.55 2.76 4.69
C PHE A 33 4.44 2.58 5.73
N ALA A 34 3.77 1.41 5.76
CA ALA A 34 2.79 1.10 6.78
C ALA A 34 3.40 1.16 8.20
N ALA A 35 4.63 0.65 8.38
CA ALA A 35 5.37 0.71 9.64
C ALA A 35 5.78 2.14 10.04
N GLN A 36 5.83 3.09 9.09
CA GLN A 36 6.03 4.52 9.37
C GLN A 36 4.73 5.24 9.78
N GLY A 37 3.59 4.55 9.82
CA GLY A 37 2.28 5.18 10.11
C GLY A 37 1.66 5.88 8.90
N ALA A 38 2.18 5.67 7.69
CA ALA A 38 1.58 6.17 6.46
C ALA A 38 0.28 5.41 6.12
N LYS A 39 -0.60 6.05 5.35
CA LYS A 39 -1.79 5.44 4.76
C LYS A 39 -1.41 4.93 3.37
N VAL A 40 -1.40 3.63 3.17
CA VAL A 40 -0.82 3.02 1.96
C VAL A 40 -1.91 2.48 1.05
N GLY A 41 -2.05 3.08 -0.13
CA GLY A 41 -2.78 2.49 -1.25
C GLY A 41 -1.82 1.74 -2.15
N PHE A 42 -2.16 0.54 -2.60
CA PHE A 42 -1.33 -0.15 -3.58
C PHE A 42 -2.13 -0.94 -4.60
N VAL A 43 -1.56 -1.06 -5.80
CA VAL A 43 -2.13 -1.80 -6.93
C VAL A 43 -1.24 -2.94 -7.38
N ASP A 44 -1.85 -4.02 -7.83
CA ASP A 44 -1.16 -5.14 -8.45
C ASP A 44 -2.14 -6.05 -9.22
N ARG A 45 -1.62 -6.83 -10.17
CA ARG A 45 -2.35 -7.91 -10.86
C ARG A 45 -2.51 -9.14 -9.98
N ALA A 46 -1.59 -9.37 -9.03
CA ALA A 46 -1.58 -10.51 -8.14
C ALA A 46 -2.63 -10.39 -7.01
N GLN A 47 -3.90 -10.54 -7.35
CA GLN A 47 -5.05 -10.32 -6.46
C GLN A 47 -4.91 -11.00 -5.09
N SER A 48 -4.70 -12.31 -5.07
CA SER A 48 -4.68 -13.07 -3.81
C SER A 48 -3.45 -12.75 -2.93
N GLN A 49 -2.42 -12.11 -3.48
CA GLN A 49 -1.23 -11.68 -2.73
C GLN A 49 -1.50 -10.31 -2.13
N GLY A 50 -2.05 -9.39 -2.94
CA GLY A 50 -2.45 -8.06 -2.49
C GLY A 50 -3.52 -8.09 -1.40
N GLU A 51 -4.58 -8.89 -1.57
CA GLU A 51 -5.63 -9.06 -0.55
C GLU A 51 -5.07 -9.60 0.77
N ARG A 52 -4.19 -10.62 0.71
CA ARG A 52 -3.53 -11.16 1.90
C ARG A 52 -2.65 -10.13 2.60
N LEU A 53 -1.88 -9.35 1.83
CA LEU A 53 -0.99 -8.33 2.38
C LEU A 53 -1.78 -7.21 3.06
N ALA A 54 -2.83 -6.70 2.40
CA ALA A 54 -3.70 -5.67 2.96
C ALA A 54 -4.38 -6.16 4.24
N ALA A 55 -5.02 -7.34 4.21
CA ALA A 55 -5.67 -7.92 5.39
C ALA A 55 -4.68 -8.12 6.56
N LEU A 56 -3.47 -8.60 6.28
CA LEU A 56 -2.43 -8.79 7.28
C LEU A 56 -2.00 -7.46 7.91
N LEU A 57 -1.77 -6.41 7.11
CA LEU A 57 -1.32 -5.12 7.63
C LEU A 57 -2.44 -4.38 8.38
N SER A 58 -3.67 -4.44 7.88
CA SER A 58 -4.84 -3.91 8.58
C SER A 58 -5.08 -4.62 9.91
N SER A 59 -4.87 -5.94 10.00
CA SER A 59 -4.96 -6.68 11.27
C SER A 59 -3.91 -6.24 12.32
N ARG A 60 -2.85 -5.57 11.88
CA ARG A 60 -1.80 -5.00 12.74
C ARG A 60 -2.00 -3.51 13.04
N GLY A 61 -3.15 -2.95 12.65
CA GLY A 61 -3.51 -1.55 12.91
C GLY A 61 -2.96 -0.55 11.91
N HIS A 62 -2.39 -1.00 10.78
CA HIS A 62 -1.96 -0.10 9.71
C HIS A 62 -3.13 0.27 8.79
N THR A 63 -3.10 1.48 8.25
CA THR A 63 -4.07 1.92 7.24
C THR A 63 -3.57 1.55 5.85
N VAL A 64 -4.04 0.41 5.32
CA VAL A 64 -3.61 -0.10 4.02
C VAL A 64 -4.81 -0.53 3.17
N GLU A 65 -4.81 -0.17 1.90
CA GLU A 65 -5.83 -0.56 0.93
C GLU A 65 -5.20 -1.14 -0.35
N PHE A 66 -5.78 -2.22 -0.86
CA PHE A 66 -5.37 -2.86 -2.10
C PHE A 66 -6.47 -2.74 -3.17
N VAL A 67 -6.05 -2.48 -4.41
CA VAL A 67 -6.91 -2.58 -5.60
C VAL A 67 -6.26 -3.49 -6.63
N ASN A 68 -6.97 -4.53 -7.07
CA ASN A 68 -6.52 -5.33 -8.21
C ASN A 68 -6.63 -4.50 -9.49
N CYS A 69 -5.48 -4.20 -10.09
CA CYS A 69 -5.41 -3.31 -11.25
C CYS A 69 -4.17 -3.65 -12.08
N ASP A 70 -4.36 -3.66 -13.40
CA ASP A 70 -3.28 -3.67 -14.37
C ASP A 70 -2.93 -2.23 -14.74
N ILE A 71 -1.71 -1.79 -14.41
CA ILE A 71 -1.31 -0.38 -14.62
C ILE A 71 -1.21 0.02 -16.09
N THR A 72 -1.23 -0.95 -17.01
CA THR A 72 -1.31 -0.68 -18.45
C THR A 72 -2.72 -0.28 -18.89
N ASP A 73 -3.74 -0.51 -18.06
CA ASP A 73 -5.08 0.04 -18.22
C ASP A 73 -5.17 1.40 -17.53
N GLU A 74 -4.99 2.46 -18.32
CA GLU A 74 -4.99 3.84 -17.83
C GLU A 74 -6.30 4.23 -17.12
N ILE A 75 -7.44 3.73 -17.61
CA ILE A 75 -8.76 4.07 -17.05
C ILE A 75 -8.91 3.40 -15.69
N ALA A 76 -8.61 2.11 -15.60
CA ALA A 76 -8.64 1.38 -14.34
C ALA A 76 -7.65 1.97 -13.32
N TYR A 77 -6.44 2.35 -13.77
CA TYR A 77 -5.44 2.92 -12.87
C TYR A 77 -5.85 4.30 -12.34
N LYS A 78 -6.41 5.18 -13.19
CA LYS A 78 -7.00 6.46 -12.75
C LYS A 78 -8.12 6.26 -11.74
N ALA A 79 -9.01 5.30 -11.97
CA ALA A 79 -10.08 4.98 -11.03
C ALA A 79 -9.54 4.48 -9.68
N ALA A 80 -8.46 3.68 -9.68
CA ALA A 80 -7.80 3.24 -8.46
C ALA A 80 -7.18 4.42 -7.69
N ILE A 81 -6.54 5.37 -8.39
CA ILE A 81 -5.99 6.59 -7.77
C ILE A 81 -7.10 7.41 -7.11
N THR A 82 -8.18 7.71 -7.84
CA THR A 82 -9.32 8.46 -7.28
C THR A 82 -9.96 7.77 -6.09
N ARG A 83 -10.01 6.44 -6.11
CA ARG A 83 -10.48 5.65 -4.97
C ARG A 83 -9.60 5.88 -3.74
N PHE A 84 -8.27 5.82 -3.88
CA PHE A 84 -7.34 6.08 -2.78
C PHE A 84 -7.38 7.52 -2.28
N GLU A 85 -7.52 8.51 -3.17
CA GLU A 85 -7.72 9.91 -2.78
C GLU A 85 -8.95 10.05 -1.87
N HIS A 86 -10.06 9.38 -2.20
CA HIS A 86 -11.28 9.44 -1.41
C HIS A 86 -11.19 8.65 -0.08
N SER A 87 -10.57 7.46 -0.08
CA SER A 87 -10.56 6.58 1.09
C SER A 87 -9.41 6.85 2.06
N LEU A 88 -8.26 7.30 1.57
CA LEU A 88 -7.05 7.53 2.37
C LEU A 88 -6.81 9.02 2.64
N GLY A 89 -7.35 9.92 1.80
CA GLY A 89 -7.27 11.37 1.97
C GLY A 89 -6.14 12.01 1.18
#